data_AF-A0A381TLK5-F1
#
_entry.id   AF-A0A381TLK5-F1
#
_cell.length_a   1.000
_cell.length_b   1.000
_cell.length_c   1.000
_cell.angle_alpha   90.00
_cell.angle_beta   90.00
_cell.angle_gamma   90.00
#
_symmetry.space_group_name_H-M   'P 1'
#
loop_
_entity.id
_entity.type
_entity.pdbx_description
1 polymer ?
#
loop_
_entity_poly.entity_id
_entity_poly.type
_entity_poly.pdbx_seq_one_letter_code
_entity_poly.pdbx_strand_id
1 'polypeptide(L)' 'DIVNGREGQYRVRLMDNTKGADCAYPPVEMLPDDTIVTTTYGHWTNGESPYIVSVRLKLSELDAMVTKGEVLK' A
#
# COMPACT_ATOMS: atom_id res chain seq x y z
N ASP A 1 -11.66 9.62 -4.78
CA ASP A 1 -11.30 10.84 -5.52
C ASP A 1 -11.49 12.03 -4.60
N ILE A 2 -10.38 12.49 -4.00
CA ILE A 2 -10.40 13.58 -3.01
C ILE A 2 -10.80 14.92 -3.64
N VAL A 3 -10.50 15.11 -4.93
CA VAL A 3 -10.83 16.34 -5.67
C VAL A 3 -12.34 16.44 -5.87
N ASN A 4 -13.00 15.32 -6.17
CA ASN A 4 -14.43 15.29 -6.45
C ASN A 4 -15.30 14.79 -5.27
N GLY A 5 -14.71 14.56 -4.09
CA GLY A 5 -15.44 14.12 -2.89
C GLY A 5 -16.16 12.78 -3.02
N ARG A 6 -15.68 11.87 -3.88
CA ARG A 6 -16.28 10.54 -4.13
C ARG A 6 -15.25 9.43 -3.87
N GLU A 7 -15.65 8.16 -3.96
CA GLU A 7 -14.71 7.05 -3.80
C GLU A 7 -13.58 7.08 -4.85
N GLY A 8 -12.42 6.50 -4.51
CA GLY A 8 -11.30 6.29 -5.44
C GLY A 8 -11.59 5.15 -6.42
N GLN A 9 -10.72 4.98 -7.41
CA GLN A 9 -10.83 3.87 -8.39
C GLN A 9 -10.64 2.50 -7.73
N TYR A 10 -9.77 2.42 -6.72
CA TYR A 10 -9.47 1.22 -5.96
C TYR A 10 -8.85 1.55 -4.60
N ARG A 11 -8.74 0.53 -3.74
CA ARG A 11 -8.04 0.61 -2.44
C ARG A 11 -6.88 -0.39 -2.46
N VAL A 12 -5.71 0.04 -2.03
CA VAL A 12 -4.53 -0.82 -1.91
C VAL A 12 -4.23 -1.01 -0.43
N ARG A 13 -4.16 -2.27 0.02
CA ARG A 13 -3.63 -2.62 1.35
C ARG A 13 -2.13 -2.90 1.18
N LEU A 14 -1.29 -2.13 1.88
CA LEU A 14 0.17 -2.26 1.74
C LEU A 14 0.69 -3.55 2.36
N MET A 15 0.27 -3.85 3.60
CA MET A 15 0.68 -5.01 4.39
C MET A 15 -0.42 -5.34 5.42
N ASP A 16 -0.37 -6.53 5.99
CA ASP A 16 -1.26 -6.96 7.08
C ASP A 16 -0.54 -6.83 8.44
N ASN A 17 -0.99 -5.91 9.29
CA ASN A 17 -0.40 -5.73 10.61
C ASN A 17 -0.99 -6.75 11.60
N THR A 18 -0.13 -7.48 12.30
CA THR A 18 -0.52 -8.53 13.23
C THR A 18 -0.70 -8.06 14.67
N LYS A 19 -0.47 -6.76 14.96
CA LYS A 19 -0.51 -6.21 16.32
C LYS A 19 -1.20 -4.84 16.43
N GLY A 20 -2.48 -4.87 16.79
CA GLY A 20 -3.25 -3.66 17.16
C GLY A 20 -3.20 -2.55 16.12
N ALA A 21 -3.25 -1.29 16.59
CA ALA A 21 -3.18 -0.09 15.75
C ALA A 21 -1.78 0.54 15.69
N ASP A 22 -0.76 -0.10 16.27
CA ASP A 22 0.62 0.42 16.32
C ASP A 22 1.38 0.04 15.05
N CYS A 23 1.07 0.72 13.94
CA CYS A 23 1.74 0.55 12.65
C CYS A 23 1.34 1.62 11.64
N ALA A 24 1.99 1.58 10.47
CA ALA A 24 1.43 2.08 9.22
C ALA A 24 1.18 3.60 9.15
N TYR A 25 2.25 4.40 9.27
CA TYR A 25 2.25 5.82 8.88
C TYR A 25 3.07 6.06 7.59
N PRO A 26 2.63 5.50 6.44
CA PRO A 26 3.40 5.58 5.21
C PRO A 26 3.38 6.99 4.58
N PRO A 27 4.52 7.51 4.10
CA PRO A 27 4.54 8.60 3.14
C PRO A 27 4.08 8.09 1.75
N VAL A 28 3.73 9.02 0.87
CA VAL A 28 3.43 8.74 -0.54
C VAL A 28 4.44 9.51 -1.38
N GLU A 29 5.59 8.91 -1.64
CA GLU A 29 6.63 9.48 -2.51
C GLU A 29 6.44 8.98 -3.94
N MET A 30 6.39 9.87 -4.92
CA MET A 30 6.24 9.51 -6.33
C MET A 30 7.57 9.67 -7.05
N LEU A 31 8.08 8.58 -7.62
CA LEU A 31 9.29 8.58 -8.44
C LEU A 31 9.01 9.08 -9.86
N PRO A 32 10.05 9.48 -10.64
CA PRO A 32 9.87 10.00 -12.01
C PRO A 32 9.22 9.04 -13.01
N ASP A 33 9.14 7.75 -12.67
CA ASP A 33 8.53 6.72 -13.51
C ASP A 33 7.10 6.38 -13.06
N ASP A 34 6.43 7.22 -12.28
CA ASP A 34 5.08 6.99 -11.74
C ASP A 34 5.01 5.83 -10.72
N THR A 35 6.15 5.37 -10.20
CA THR A 35 6.16 4.44 -9.07
C THR A 35 5.91 5.21 -7.77
N ILE A 36 4.90 4.79 -7.01
CA ILE A 36 4.72 5.23 -5.64
C ILE A 36 5.59 4.37 -4.72
N VAL A 37 6.43 5.00 -3.91
CA VAL A 37 7.19 4.36 -2.83
C VAL A 37 6.63 4.80 -1.50
N THR A 38 6.34 3.81 -0.66
CA THR A 38 5.85 4.02 0.70
C THR A 38 6.71 3.20 1.66
N THR A 39 7.27 3.84 2.68
CA THR A 39 8.07 3.21 3.72
C THR A 39 7.40 3.35 5.07
N THR A 40 7.15 2.24 5.76
CA THR A 40 6.49 2.27 7.07
C THR A 40 7.00 1.16 8.00
N TYR A 41 6.81 1.35 9.31
CA TYR A 41 7.01 0.32 10.32
C TYR A 41 5.71 -0.43 10.64
N GLY A 42 5.84 -1.63 11.19
CA GLY A 42 4.74 -2.40 11.75
C GLY A 42 5.17 -3.81 12.16
N HIS A 43 4.18 -4.57 12.64
CA HIS A 43 4.32 -5.98 12.99
C HIS A 43 3.75 -6.82 11.85
N TRP A 44 4.59 -7.27 10.94
CA TRP A 44 4.12 -7.92 9.70
C TRP A 44 4.14 -9.45 9.77
N THR A 45 4.99 -10.01 10.62
CA THR A 45 5.12 -11.46 10.82
C THR A 45 4.85 -11.81 12.28
N ASN A 46 3.98 -12.80 12.51
CA ASN A 46 3.66 -13.26 13.86
C ASN A 46 4.88 -13.87 14.55
N GLY A 47 5.12 -13.48 15.80
CA GLY A 47 6.24 -13.97 16.60
C GLY A 47 7.59 -13.32 16.29
N GLU A 48 7.67 -12.44 15.28
CA GLU A 48 8.88 -11.69 14.96
C GLU A 48 8.87 -10.28 15.54
N SER A 49 10.06 -9.68 15.61
CA SER A 49 10.21 -8.26 15.95
C SER A 49 9.63 -7.39 14.83
N PRO A 50 9.09 -6.20 15.15
CA PRO A 50 8.61 -5.28 14.12
C PRO A 50 9.76 -4.84 13.21
N TYR A 51 9.44 -4.55 11.96
CA TYR A 51 10.42 -4.10 10.99
C TYR A 51 9.86 -3.04 10.05
N ILE A 52 10.78 -2.29 9.44
CA ILE A 52 10.45 -1.29 8.43
C ILE A 52 10.39 -2.00 7.08
N VAL A 53 9.35 -1.70 6.31
CA VAL A 53 9.15 -2.21 4.96
C VAL A 53 8.97 -1.03 4.00
N SER A 54 9.52 -1.18 2.80
CA SER A 54 9.25 -0.28 1.67
C SER A 54 8.47 -1.04 0.62
N VAL A 55 7.28 -0.57 0.27
CA VAL A 55 6.46 -1.11 -0.81
C VAL A 55 6.55 -0.15 -2.00
N ARG A 56 6.67 -0.71 -3.20
CA ARG A 56 6.68 0.02 -4.47
C ARG A 56 5.48 -0.38 -5.29
N LEU A 57 4.74 0.60 -5.79
CA LEU A 57 3.51 0.39 -6.53
C LEU A 57 3.61 1.17 -7.86
N LYS A 58 3.61 0.45 -8.99
CA LYS A 58 3.54 1.07 -10.31
C LYS A 58 2.08 1.25 -10.69
N LEU A 59 1.66 2.47 -11.03
CA LEU A 59 0.25 2.75 -11.37
C LEU A 59 -0.28 1.86 -12.50
N SER A 60 0.53 1.65 -13.54
CA SER A 60 0.17 0.77 -14.66
C SER A 60 -0.08 -0.69 -14.25
N GLU A 61 0.62 -1.18 -13.22
CA GLU A 61 0.42 -2.54 -12.72
C GLU A 61 -0.87 -2.64 -11.91
N LEU A 62 -1.16 -1.65 -11.07
CA LEU A 62 -2.40 -1.56 -10.30
C LEU A 62 -3.62 -1.50 -11.23
N ASP A 63 -3.56 -0.67 -12.27
CA ASP A 63 -4.64 -0.53 -13.24
C ASP A 63 -4.88 -1.84 -14.02
N ALA A 64 -3.81 -2.56 -14.35
CA ALA A 64 -3.89 -3.88 -14.99
C ALA A 64 -4.54 -4.93 -14.07
N MET A 65 -4.20 -4.93 -12.78
CA MET A 65 -4.78 -5.86 -11.79
C MET A 65 -6.29 -5.65 -11.65
N VAL A 66 -6.73 -4.39 -11.55
CA VAL A 66 -8.15 -4.04 -11.45
C VAL A 66 -8.91 -4.48 -12.70
N THR A 67 -8.33 -4.27 -13.88
CA THR A 67 -8.93 -4.68 -15.15
C THR A 67 -9.11 -6.20 -15.24
N LYS A 68 -8.19 -6.98 -14.66
CA LYS A 68 -8.24 -8.44 -14.61
C LYS A 68 -9.11 -9.00 -13.47
N GLY A 69 -9.59 -8.14 -12.56
CA GLY A 69 -10.31 -8.57 -11.36
C GLY A 69 -9.42 -9.31 -10.34
N GLU A 70 -8.11 -9.07 -10.37
CA GLU A 70 -7.16 -9.70 -9.46
C GLU A 70 -7.20 -8.98 -8.10
N VAL A 71 -7.55 -9.71 -7.04
CA VAL A 71 -7.39 -9.27 -5.65
C VAL A 71 -6.26 -10.09 -5.04
N LEU A 72 -5.10 -9.46 -4.81
CA LEU A 72 -4.07 -10.05 -3.96
C LEU A 72 -4.62 -10.04 -2.53
N LYS A 73 -4.95 -11.23 -2.01
CA LYS A 73 -5.35 -11.42 -0.60
C LYS A 73 -4.13 -11.34 0.29
#